data_AF-A0A544U7B6-F1
#
_entry.id   AF-A0A544U7B6-F1
#
_cell.length_a   1.000
_cell.length_b   1.000
_cell.length_c   1.000
_cell.angle_alpha   90.00
_cell.angle_beta   90.00
_cell.angle_gamma   90.00
#
_symmetry.space_group_name_H-M   'P 1'
#
loop_
_entity.id
_entity.type
_entity.pdbx_description
1 polymer ?
#
loop_
_entity_poly.entity_id
_entity_poly.type
_entity_poly.pdbx_seq_one_letter_code
_entity_poly.pdbx_strand_id
1 'polypeptide(L)' 'MYKVVRNFKDKDGRFYREGDVFPAPDARKQTATRLKVLSSTNNSYGQIFIKKNEVPKEK' A
#
# COMPACT_ATOMS: atom_id res chain seq x y z
N MET A 1 3.66 8.89 -1.90
CA MET A 1 3.75 7.76 -0.95
C MET A 1 2.43 6.99 -0.98
N TYR A 2 2.41 5.75 -0.49
CA TYR A 2 1.19 5.00 -0.22
C TYR A 2 1.12 4.72 1.28
N LYS A 3 -0.03 4.90 1.92
CA LYS A 3 -0.26 4.54 3.31
C LYS A 3 -1.25 3.39 3.36
N VAL A 4 -0.92 2.35 4.10
CA VAL A 4 -1.83 1.25 4.38
C VAL A 4 -2.94 1.76 5.28
N VAL A 5 -4.18 1.61 4.82
CA VAL A 5 -5.40 2.00 5.55
C VAL A 5 -6.12 0.80 6.16
N ARG A 6 -5.71 -0.41 5.79
CA ARG A 6 -6.23 -1.66 6.33
C ARG A 6 -5.14 -2.70 6.42
N ASN A 7 -5.07 -3.34 7.57
CA ASN A 7 -4.27 -4.52 7.82
C ASN A 7 -4.74 -5.70 6.95
N PHE A 8 -3.83 -6.28 6.18
CA PHE A 8 -4.13 -7.45 5.34
C PHE A 8 -2.88 -8.28 5.06
N LYS A 9 -3.11 -9.54 4.71
CA LYS A 9 -2.08 -10.47 4.24
C LYS A 9 -2.18 -10.62 2.74
N ASP A 10 -1.12 -10.23 2.04
CA ASP A 10 -1.03 -10.32 0.60
C ASP A 10 -0.69 -11.76 0.16
N LYS A 11 -1.02 -12.12 -1.08
CA LYS A 11 -0.77 -13.46 -1.64
C LYS A 11 0.70 -13.86 -1.61
N ASP A 12 1.59 -12.86 -1.63
CA ASP A 12 3.04 -13.02 -1.51
C ASP A 12 3.50 -13.38 -0.08
N GLY A 13 2.57 -13.61 0.86
CA GLY A 13 2.86 -13.90 2.26
C GLY A 13 3.22 -12.68 3.10
N ARG A 14 3.19 -11.48 2.52
CA ARG A 14 3.51 -10.22 3.19
C ARG A 14 2.34 -9.72 4.02
N PHE A 15 2.64 -9.25 5.22
CA PHE A 15 1.67 -8.55 6.07
C PHE A 15 1.85 -7.05 5.91
N TYR A 16 0.74 -6.37 5.69
CA TYR A 16 0.65 -4.92 5.67
C TYR A 16 -0.12 -4.54 6.91
N ARG A 17 0.43 -3.62 7.71
CA ARG A 17 -0.24 -3.10 8.91
C ARG A 17 -0.78 -1.72 8.61
N GLU A 18 -1.97 -1.44 9.13
CA GLU A 18 -2.53 -0.10 9.04
C GLU A 18 -1.54 0.93 9.61
N GLY A 19 -1.32 2.00 8.87
CA GLY A 19 -0.31 3.00 9.22
C GLY A 19 1.02 2.85 8.47
N ASP A 20 1.35 1.67 7.94
CA ASP A 20 2.58 1.47 7.17
C ASP A 20 2.63 2.37 5.94
N VAL A 21 3.82 2.87 5.62
CA VAL A 21 4.03 3.79 4.49
C VAL A 21 5.01 3.19 3.49
N PHE A 22 4.65 3.26 2.20
CA PHE A 22 5.41 2.74 1.09
C PHE A 22 5.75 3.83 0.05
N PRO A 23 6.90 3.74 -0.64
CA PRO A 23 7.95 2.72 -0.49
C PRO A 23 8.70 2.89 0.84
N ALA A 24 8.83 1.81 1.62
CA ALA A 24 9.62 1.83 2.86
C ALA A 24 11.11 1.60 2.51
N PRO A 25 12.03 2.39 3.08
CA PRO A 25 13.45 2.32 2.75
C PRO A 25 14.08 0.95 3.04
N ASP A 26 13.67 0.33 4.16
CA ASP A 26 14.21 -0.94 4.65
C ASP A 26 13.34 -2.17 4.35
N ALA A 27 12.15 -1.98 3.76
CA ALA A 27 11.30 -3.10 3.40
C ALA A 27 11.68 -3.66 2.03
N ARG A 28 11.42 -4.97 1.82
CA ARG A 28 11.48 -5.56 0.47
C ARG A 28 10.67 -4.67 -0.49
N LYS A 29 11.36 -4.02 -1.42
CA LYS A 29 10.74 -3.10 -2.39
C LYS A 29 9.50 -3.76 -3.00
N GLN A 30 8.34 -3.19 -2.76
CA GLN A 30 7.14 -3.54 -3.51
C GLN A 30 7.26 -2.88 -4.87
N THR A 31 6.93 -3.62 -5.92
CA THR A 31 6.83 -3.03 -7.25
C THR A 31 5.74 -1.96 -7.22
N ALA A 32 5.99 -0.83 -7.89
CA ALA A 32 5.00 0.24 -8.01
C ALA A 32 3.66 -0.28 -8.56
N THR A 33 3.71 -1.31 -9.43
CA THR A 33 2.56 -2.04 -9.94
C THR A 33 1.72 -2.67 -8.83
N ARG A 34 2.36 -3.33 -7.84
CA ARG A 34 1.65 -3.98 -6.73
C ARG A 34 0.95 -2.95 -5.85
N LEU A 35 1.65 -1.87 -5.52
CA LEU A 35 1.06 -0.75 -4.77
C LEU A 35 -0.15 -0.17 -5.51
N LYS A 36 -0.06 0.03 -6.83
CA LYS A 36 -1.17 0.55 -7.65
C LYS A 36 -2.39 -0.37 -7.67
N VAL A 37 -2.17 -1.68 -7.70
CA VAL A 37 -3.24 -2.70 -7.61
C VAL A 37 -3.90 -2.65 -6.23
N LEU A 38 -3.11 -2.63 -5.16
CA LEU A 38 -3.61 -2.55 -3.78
C LEU A 38 -4.31 -1.23 -3.46
N SER A 39 -4.00 -0.17 -4.20
CA SER A 39 -4.67 1.13 -4.12
C SER A 39 -5.93 1.25 -4.97
N SER A 40 -6.33 0.17 -5.63
CA SER A 40 -7.52 0.11 -6.48
C SER A 40 -8.44 -0.99 -6.01
N THR A 41 -9.73 -0.87 -6.31
CA THR A 41 -10.72 -1.95 -6.13
C THR A 41 -10.53 -3.07 -7.16
N ASN A 42 -9.76 -2.84 -8.23
CA ASN A 42 -9.43 -3.84 -9.27
C ASN A 42 -8.32 -4.82 -8.83
N ASN A 43 -8.35 -5.25 -7.57
CA ASN A 43 -7.45 -6.28 -7.05
C ASN A 43 -8.25 -7.54 -6.72
N SER A 44 -7.56 -8.65 -6.46
CA SER A 44 -8.21 -9.94 -6.16
C SER A 44 -9.12 -9.92 -4.93
N TYR A 45 -9.09 -8.87 -4.11
CA TYR A 45 -9.87 -8.74 -2.89
C TYR A 45 -11.06 -7.79 -3.04
N GLY A 46 -11.19 -7.07 -4.16
CA GLY A 46 -12.27 -6.11 -4.39
C GLY A 46 -12.27 -4.91 -3.44
N GLN A 47 -11.16 -4.63 -2.74
CA GLN A 47 -11.09 -3.63 -1.68
C GLN A 47 -9.79 -2.82 -1.75
N ILE A 48 -9.86 -1.56 -1.34
CA ILE A 48 -8.68 -0.68 -1.27
C ILE A 48 -7.96 -0.94 0.07
N PHE A 49 -6.70 -1.37 0.03
CA PHE A 49 -5.88 -1.60 1.23
C PHE A 49 -4.91 -0.48 1.52
N ILE A 50 -4.46 0.20 0.47
CA ILE A 50 -3.52 1.29 0.59
C ILE A 50 -4.06 2.50 -0.16
N LYS A 51 -3.85 3.70 0.38
CA LYS A 51 -4.18 4.95 -0.31
C LYS A 51 -2.91 5.66 -0.71
N LYS A 52 -2.93 6.35 -1.85
CA LYS A 52 -1.86 7.26 -2.19
C LYS A 52 -1.88 8.38 -1.14
N ASN A 53 -0.87 8.41 -0.29
CA ASN A 53 -0.66 9.51 0.63
C ASN A 53 -0.14 10.67 -0.23
N GLU A 54 -1.06 11.53 -0.63
CA GLU A 54 -0.75 12.90 -1.00
C GLU A 54 -0.29 13.55 0.29
N VAL A 55 1.01 13.43 0.58
CA VAL A 55 1.63 14.31 1.57
C VAL A 55 1.20 15.71 1.14
N PRO A 56 0.49 16.49 1.98
CA PRO A 56 0.33 17.89 1.68
C PRO A 56 1.75 18.40 1.51
N LYS A 57 2.09 18.92 0.32
CA LYS A 57 3.25 19.79 0.23
C LYS A 57 2.93 20.90 1.23
N GLU A 58 3.57 20.86 2.40
CA GLU A 58 3.64 22.04 3.25
C GLU A 58 4.11 23.18 2.35
N LYS A 59 3.28 24.20 2.32
CA LYS A 59 3.33 25.34 1.41
C LYS A 59 4.12 26.45 2.06
#